data_AF-A0A3C1ZSR2-F1
#
_entry.id   AF-A0A3C1ZSR2-F1
#
_cell.length_a   1.000
_cell.length_b   1.000
_cell.length_c   1.000
_cell.angle_alpha   90.00
_cell.angle_beta   90.00
_cell.angle_gamma   90.00
#
_symmetry.space_group_name_H-M   'P 1'
#
loop_
_entity.id
_entity.type
_entity.pdbx_description
1 polymer ?
#
loop_
_entity_poly.entity_id
_entity_poly.type
_entity_poly.pdbx_seq_one_letter_code
_entity_poly.pdbx_strand_id
1 'polypeptide(L)'
;MRKIGFVAILALLAVVACQPEEIVPIVEANAVEESFIVTSAEEVDAMLVTKFGTADLPLEDKLDFLSDYHAQLALRRITDSVTKPRGASSDLYVAVAQVFDGSAYFTDVATGDGSTGIYAYEFELRHDQLAFGGCNANVYLNGVNIGGDITNQANLVCIGEEISLWANASWTPTVSVRTSVGIKCDK
;
A
#
# COMPACT_ATOMS: atom_id res chain seq x y z
N MET A 1 -8.10 48.94 -68.33
CA MET A 1 -8.85 47.82 -67.74
C MET A 1 -7.85 46.84 -67.13
N ARG A 2 -8.06 46.46 -65.85
CA ARG A 2 -7.77 45.16 -65.19
C ARG A 2 -6.61 44.31 -65.76
N LYS A 3 -5.66 43.70 -65.02
CA LYS A 3 -5.38 43.36 -63.61
C LYS A 3 -3.95 42.76 -63.64
N ILE A 4 -3.01 43.17 -62.80
CA ILE A 4 -2.63 42.49 -61.53
C ILE A 4 -2.53 40.96 -61.67
N GLY A 5 -1.30 40.43 -61.61
CA GLY A 5 -1.04 39.00 -61.68
C GLY A 5 0.42 38.62 -61.36
N PHE A 6 1.06 39.35 -60.46
CA PHE A 6 2.29 38.94 -59.77
C PHE A 6 2.11 39.36 -58.31
N VAL A 7 2.61 38.55 -57.38
CA VAL A 7 2.47 38.69 -55.91
C VAL A 7 1.19 38.10 -55.32
N ALA A 8 1.10 36.76 -55.30
CA ALA A 8 0.28 36.04 -54.31
C ALA A 8 0.74 34.58 -54.06
N ILE A 9 2.01 34.23 -54.34
CA ILE A 9 2.57 32.90 -54.02
C ILE A 9 3.69 33.06 -52.98
N LEU A 10 3.40 33.80 -51.91
CA LEU A 10 4.25 33.89 -50.71
C LEU A 10 3.42 33.97 -49.41
N ALA A 11 2.09 33.90 -49.50
CA ALA A 11 1.18 33.89 -48.35
C ALA A 11 0.61 32.49 -48.03
N LEU A 12 1.02 31.44 -48.77
CA LEU A 12 0.58 30.06 -48.52
C LEU A 12 1.59 29.21 -47.74
N LEU A 13 2.69 29.81 -47.25
CA LEU A 13 3.70 29.14 -46.42
C LEU A 13 3.69 29.60 -44.96
N ALA A 14 2.76 30.49 -44.57
CA ALA A 14 2.64 31.03 -43.21
C ALA A 14 1.40 30.51 -42.46
N VAL A 15 0.80 29.38 -42.89
CA VAL A 15 -0.36 28.75 -42.23
C VAL A 15 -0.09 27.26 -41.93
N VAL A 16 1.18 26.84 -41.86
CA VAL A 16 1.59 25.48 -41.46
C VAL A 16 2.55 25.56 -40.26
N ALA A 17 2.24 26.43 -39.30
CA ALA A 17 2.98 26.55 -38.03
C ALA A 17 2.07 26.75 -36.82
N CYS A 18 0.77 26.51 -36.98
CA CYS A 18 -0.21 26.64 -35.88
C CYS A 18 -1.31 25.59 -36.07
N GLN A 19 -0.92 24.33 -36.19
CA GLN A 19 -1.78 23.29 -35.65
C GLN A 19 -1.42 23.23 -34.17
N PRO A 20 -2.37 23.42 -33.23
CA PRO A 20 -2.11 23.02 -31.86
C PRO A 20 -1.71 21.56 -31.95
N GLU A 21 -0.49 21.26 -31.55
CA GLU A 21 -0.07 19.91 -31.28
C GLU A 21 -1.14 19.39 -30.31
N GLU A 22 -2.03 18.52 -30.79
CA GLU A 22 -2.86 17.72 -29.91
C GLU A 22 -1.85 16.88 -29.15
N ILE A 23 -1.42 17.43 -28.01
CA ILE A 23 -0.94 16.67 -26.89
C ILE A 23 -2.14 15.78 -26.59
N VAL A 24 -2.19 14.62 -27.23
CA VAL A 24 -2.93 13.49 -26.71
C VAL A 24 -2.39 13.41 -25.30
N PRO A 25 -3.17 13.73 -24.25
CA PRO A 25 -2.70 13.46 -22.93
C PRO A 25 -2.40 11.98 -22.98
N ILE A 26 -1.12 11.63 -22.88
CA ILE A 26 -0.76 10.35 -22.35
C ILE A 26 -1.49 10.41 -21.02
N VAL A 27 -2.65 9.76 -20.98
CA VAL A 27 -3.20 9.26 -19.74
C VAL A 27 -2.07 8.36 -19.32
N GLU A 28 -1.12 8.92 -18.56
CA GLU A 28 -0.36 8.16 -17.59
C GLU A 28 -1.49 7.43 -16.88
N ALA A 29 -1.67 6.17 -17.29
CA ALA A 29 -2.54 5.25 -16.60
C ALA A 29 -2.08 5.42 -15.18
N ASN A 30 -2.92 6.09 -14.37
CA ASN A 30 -2.57 6.50 -13.02
C ASN A 30 -1.82 5.31 -12.46
N ALA A 31 -0.51 5.48 -12.25
CA ALA A 31 0.20 4.59 -11.39
C ALA A 31 -0.69 4.59 -10.16
N VAL A 32 -1.29 3.45 -9.85
CA VAL A 32 -1.90 3.26 -8.55
C VAL A 32 -0.75 3.63 -7.63
N GLU A 33 -0.81 4.82 -7.03
CA GLU A 33 0.13 5.21 -5.98
C GLU A 33 0.06 4.01 -5.04
N GLU A 34 1.11 3.19 -5.02
CA GLU A 34 1.37 2.27 -3.93
C GLU A 34 1.45 3.20 -2.72
N SER A 35 0.31 3.41 -2.08
CA SER A 35 0.19 4.38 -1.01
C SER A 35 0.87 3.75 0.18
N PHE A 36 2.16 4.04 0.30
CA PHE A 36 2.97 3.61 1.43
C PHE A 36 2.37 4.24 2.69
N ILE A 37 1.80 3.41 3.58
CA ILE A 37 1.14 3.90 4.79
C ILE A 37 2.17 3.89 5.91
N VAL A 38 2.55 5.08 6.37
CA VAL A 38 3.38 5.25 7.56
C VAL A 38 2.50 5.79 8.69
N THR A 39 2.47 5.07 9.81
CA THR A 39 1.77 5.47 11.03
C THR A 39 2.76 5.49 12.18
N SER A 40 2.94 6.62 12.85
CA SER A 40 3.84 6.71 14.01
C SER A 40 3.35 5.87 15.19
N ALA A 41 4.26 5.48 16.09
CA ALA A 41 3.90 4.78 17.32
C ALA A 41 2.90 5.57 18.17
N GLU A 42 3.08 6.88 18.25
CA GLU A 42 2.22 7.79 18.99
C GLU A 42 0.80 7.85 18.41
N GLU A 43 0.66 7.80 17.08
CA GLU A 43 -0.65 7.75 16.41
C GLU A 43 -1.39 6.44 16.74
N VAL A 44 -0.69 5.31 16.70
CA VAL A 44 -1.29 4.01 17.08
C VAL A 44 -1.73 4.03 18.55
N ASP A 45 -0.89 4.55 19.44
CA ASP A 45 -1.23 4.67 20.86
C ASP A 45 -2.46 5.58 21.06
N ALA A 46 -2.56 6.69 20.35
CA ALA A 46 -3.74 7.56 20.40
C ALA A 46 -5.01 6.84 19.89
N MET A 47 -4.89 6.04 18.84
CA MET A 47 -5.99 5.22 18.31
C MET A 47 -6.44 4.15 19.33
N LEU A 48 -5.49 3.48 19.98
CA LEU A 48 -5.74 2.48 21.01
C LEU A 48 -6.42 3.08 22.25
N VAL A 49 -5.94 4.23 22.73
CA VAL A 49 -6.59 4.96 23.83
C VAL A 49 -8.01 5.35 23.46
N THR A 50 -8.23 5.82 22.23
CA THR A 50 -9.57 6.19 21.76
C THR A 50 -10.52 5.00 21.73
N LYS A 51 -10.03 3.82 21.32
CA LYS A 51 -10.86 2.61 21.14
C LYS A 51 -11.04 1.79 22.43
N PHE A 52 -10.00 1.69 23.25
CA PHE A 52 -9.93 0.76 24.40
C PHE A 52 -9.67 1.47 25.74
N GLY A 53 -9.39 2.77 25.74
CA GLY A 53 -9.06 3.54 26.95
C GLY A 53 -7.63 3.38 27.45
N THR A 54 -6.78 2.60 26.76
CA THR A 54 -5.36 2.40 27.08
C THR A 54 -4.56 2.08 25.82
N ALA A 55 -3.26 2.40 25.85
CA ALA A 55 -2.26 1.95 24.87
C ALA A 55 -1.20 1.02 25.47
N ASP A 56 -1.36 0.65 26.75
CA ASP A 56 -0.50 -0.30 27.44
C ASP A 56 -0.87 -1.73 27.03
N LEU A 57 -0.50 -2.06 25.79
CA LEU A 57 -0.72 -3.35 25.15
C LEU A 57 0.61 -3.91 24.63
N PRO A 58 0.79 -5.23 24.61
CA PRO A 58 1.88 -5.88 23.90
C PRO A 58 2.00 -5.41 22.45
N LEU A 59 3.22 -5.35 21.91
CA LEU A 59 3.46 -4.96 20.52
C LEU A 59 2.70 -5.84 19.52
N GLU A 60 2.56 -7.14 19.81
CA GLU A 60 1.72 -8.06 19.03
C GLU A 60 0.29 -7.54 18.88
N ASP A 61 -0.35 -7.16 19.99
CA ASP A 61 -1.72 -6.65 19.97
C ASP A 61 -1.83 -5.30 19.25
N LYS A 62 -0.78 -4.46 19.31
CA LYS A 62 -0.74 -3.18 18.58
C LYS A 62 -0.64 -3.39 17.07
N LEU A 63 0.21 -4.31 16.63
CA LEU A 63 0.37 -4.71 15.23
C LEU A 63 -0.94 -5.31 14.69
N ASP A 64 -1.55 -6.24 15.42
CA ASP A 64 -2.84 -6.82 15.02
C ASP A 64 -3.96 -5.78 14.98
N PHE A 65 -4.01 -4.89 15.97
CA PHE A 65 -4.97 -3.79 15.98
C PHE A 65 -4.84 -2.90 14.73
N LEU A 66 -3.62 -2.53 14.36
CA LEU A 66 -3.38 -1.65 13.23
C LEU A 66 -3.65 -2.37 11.90
N SER A 67 -3.29 -3.65 11.80
CA SER A 67 -3.64 -4.51 10.66
C SER A 67 -5.17 -4.57 10.46
N ASP A 68 -5.92 -4.85 11.53
CA ASP A 68 -7.38 -4.88 11.50
C ASP A 68 -7.96 -3.52 11.11
N TYR A 69 -7.39 -2.43 11.62
CA TYR A 69 -7.81 -1.07 11.27
C TYR A 69 -7.66 -0.81 9.76
N HIS A 70 -6.52 -1.12 9.17
CA HIS A 70 -6.27 -0.92 7.75
C HIS A 70 -7.11 -1.84 6.87
N ALA A 71 -7.29 -3.10 7.26
CA ALA A 71 -8.18 -4.02 6.56
C ALA A 71 -9.63 -3.46 6.52
N GLN A 72 -10.15 -3.00 7.65
CA GLN A 72 -11.49 -2.41 7.72
C GLN A 72 -11.61 -1.11 6.92
N LEU A 73 -10.56 -0.27 6.92
CA LEU A 73 -10.53 0.95 6.11
C LEU A 73 -10.57 0.63 4.61
N ALA A 74 -9.81 -0.37 4.17
CA ALA A 74 -9.79 -0.82 2.78
C ALA A 74 -11.15 -1.37 2.34
N LEU A 75 -11.77 -2.22 3.16
CA LEU A 75 -13.10 -2.78 2.89
C LEU A 75 -14.17 -1.69 2.76
N ARG A 76 -14.15 -0.70 3.66
CA ARG A 76 -15.09 0.44 3.59
C ARG A 76 -14.90 1.25 2.33
N ARG A 77 -13.65 1.58 1.97
CA ARG A 77 -13.35 2.33 0.73
C ARG A 77 -13.94 1.63 -0.49
N ILE A 78 -13.78 0.31 -0.59
CA ILE A 78 -14.32 -0.47 -1.71
C ILE A 78 -15.84 -0.53 -1.67
N THR A 79 -16.43 -0.78 -0.49
CA THR A 79 -17.89 -0.83 -0.34
C THR A 79 -18.56 0.51 -0.68
N ASP A 80 -17.97 1.61 -0.24
CA ASP A 80 -18.50 2.97 -0.45
C ASP A 80 -18.31 3.45 -1.90
N SER A 81 -17.23 3.04 -2.57
CA SER A 81 -17.01 3.35 -3.99
C SER A 81 -17.85 2.48 -4.94
N VAL A 82 -18.29 1.29 -4.50
CA VAL A 82 -19.24 0.45 -5.24
C VAL A 82 -20.67 0.93 -4.96
N THR A 83 -21.07 2.02 -5.62
CA THR A 83 -22.48 2.40 -5.82
C THR A 83 -23.15 1.44 -6.85
N LYS A 84 -23.21 0.14 -6.51
CA LYS A 84 -23.82 -1.02 -7.20
C LYS A 84 -23.99 -0.97 -8.74
N PRO A 85 -23.60 -2.06 -9.42
CA PRO A 85 -24.62 -2.99 -9.89
C PRO A 85 -24.33 -4.46 -9.56
N ARG A 86 -25.41 -5.25 -9.54
CA ARG A 86 -25.47 -6.70 -9.39
C ARG A 86 -24.36 -7.42 -10.18
N GLY A 87 -23.54 -8.20 -9.49
CA GLY A 87 -22.55 -9.10 -10.10
C GLY A 87 -21.15 -9.06 -9.47
N ALA A 88 -20.86 -8.07 -8.61
CA ALA A 88 -19.60 -8.02 -7.87
C ALA A 88 -19.42 -9.30 -7.04
N SER A 89 -18.23 -9.90 -7.13
CA SER A 89 -17.83 -11.02 -6.25
C SER A 89 -18.24 -10.70 -4.81
N SER A 90 -18.89 -11.66 -4.15
CA SER A 90 -19.26 -11.53 -2.74
C SER A 90 -18.03 -11.49 -1.83
N ASP A 91 -16.88 -11.86 -2.36
CA ASP A 91 -15.68 -12.13 -1.60
C ASP A 91 -14.66 -11.04 -1.89
N LEU A 92 -14.42 -10.22 -0.89
CA LEU A 92 -13.40 -9.18 -0.91
C LEU A 92 -12.25 -9.61 -0.01
N TYR A 93 -11.10 -9.79 -0.61
CA TYR A 93 -9.85 -10.13 0.05
C TYR A 93 -9.03 -8.88 0.32
N VAL A 94 -8.38 -8.84 1.48
CA VAL A 94 -7.40 -7.81 1.84
C VAL A 94 -6.16 -8.49 2.40
N ALA A 95 -4.99 -8.18 1.87
CA ALA A 95 -3.70 -8.58 2.42
C ALA A 95 -3.05 -7.36 3.04
N VAL A 96 -2.53 -7.51 4.26
CA VAL A 96 -1.84 -6.46 5.01
C VAL A 96 -0.47 -6.98 5.40
N ALA A 97 0.58 -6.26 5.02
CA ALA A 97 1.94 -6.52 5.45
C ALA A 97 2.45 -5.28 6.19
N GLN A 98 3.02 -5.49 7.38
CA GLN A 98 3.40 -4.42 8.26
C GLN A 98 4.73 -4.69 8.95
N VAL A 99 5.54 -3.64 9.07
CA VAL A 99 6.80 -3.64 9.82
C VAL A 99 6.80 -2.47 10.80
N PHE A 100 7.23 -2.74 12.03
CA PHE A 100 7.48 -1.76 13.07
C PHE A 100 8.98 -1.68 13.36
N ASP A 101 9.55 -0.50 13.15
CA ASP A 101 11.00 -0.26 13.27
C ASP A 101 11.41 0.35 14.62
N GLY A 102 10.54 0.26 15.63
CA GLY A 102 10.74 0.89 16.94
C GLY A 102 10.23 2.32 17.04
N SER A 103 9.91 2.96 15.90
CA SER A 103 9.39 4.34 15.85
C SER A 103 8.08 4.46 15.06
N ALA A 104 7.96 3.77 13.93
CA ALA A 104 6.80 3.85 13.06
C ALA A 104 6.43 2.47 12.51
N TYR A 105 5.16 2.35 12.15
CA TYR A 105 4.57 1.23 11.44
C TYR A 105 4.52 1.58 9.95
N PHE A 106 5.19 0.79 9.15
CA PHE A 106 5.15 0.81 7.69
C PHE A 106 4.19 -0.27 7.26
N THR A 107 3.20 0.07 6.44
CA THR A 107 2.11 -0.84 6.08
C THR A 107 1.81 -0.77 4.60
N ASP A 108 1.82 -1.94 3.98
CA ASP A 108 1.28 -2.18 2.65
C ASP A 108 -0.06 -2.91 2.73
N VAL A 109 -1.00 -2.54 1.86
CA VAL A 109 -2.36 -3.06 1.83
C VAL A 109 -2.78 -3.33 0.39
N ALA A 110 -2.95 -4.61 0.06
CA ALA A 110 -3.48 -5.04 -1.22
C ALA A 110 -4.92 -5.54 -1.08
N THR A 111 -5.76 -5.28 -2.09
CA THR A 111 -7.17 -5.69 -2.09
C THR A 111 -7.54 -6.39 -3.39
N GLY A 112 -8.52 -7.28 -3.36
CA GLY A 112 -8.96 -8.00 -4.56
C GLY A 112 -10.27 -8.74 -4.34
N ASP A 113 -10.97 -9.01 -5.44
CA ASP A 113 -12.32 -9.60 -5.43
C ASP A 113 -12.32 -11.14 -5.53
N GLY A 114 -11.15 -11.76 -5.36
CA GLY A 114 -10.97 -13.20 -5.48
C GLY A 114 -10.76 -13.71 -6.91
N SER A 115 -10.86 -12.85 -7.94
CA SER A 115 -10.60 -13.26 -9.33
C SER A 115 -9.11 -13.39 -9.66
N THR A 116 -8.27 -12.61 -8.99
CA THR A 116 -6.80 -12.63 -9.10
C THR A 116 -6.15 -12.70 -7.72
N GLY A 117 -4.89 -13.12 -7.70
CA GLY A 117 -4.10 -13.06 -6.47
C GLY A 117 -3.86 -11.63 -5.99
N ILE A 118 -3.71 -11.48 -4.68
CA ILE A 118 -3.31 -10.23 -4.02
C ILE A 118 -2.03 -10.47 -3.23
N TYR A 119 -1.23 -9.43 -3.10
CA TYR A 119 0.09 -9.49 -2.50
C TYR A 119 0.40 -8.15 -1.86
N ALA A 120 0.72 -8.17 -0.56
CA ALA A 120 1.25 -7.05 0.19
C ALA A 120 2.63 -7.41 0.74
N TYR A 121 3.56 -6.47 0.71
CA TYR A 121 4.93 -6.67 1.17
C TYR A 121 5.50 -5.41 1.77
N GLU A 122 6.22 -5.57 2.88
CA GLU A 122 6.90 -4.48 3.55
C GLU A 122 8.30 -4.90 3.99
N PHE A 123 9.25 -3.96 3.94
CA PHE A 123 10.65 -4.19 4.28
C PHE A 123 11.32 -2.93 4.82
N GLU A 124 11.96 -3.06 5.98
CA GLU A 124 12.74 -1.96 6.58
C GLU A 124 14.13 -2.41 7.02
N LEU A 125 15.08 -1.49 6.89
CA LEU A 125 16.47 -1.63 7.32
C LEU A 125 16.79 -0.63 8.41
N ARG A 126 17.37 -1.11 9.51
CA ARG A 126 17.79 -0.27 10.64
C ARG A 126 19.22 -0.58 11.03
N HIS A 127 19.97 0.45 11.39
CA HIS A 127 21.36 0.30 11.80
C HIS A 127 21.49 0.12 13.31
N ASP A 128 22.50 -0.65 13.71
CA ASP A 128 23.00 -0.83 15.08
C ASP A 128 22.07 -1.57 16.05
N GLN A 129 20.93 -0.97 16.39
CA GLN A 129 20.07 -1.45 17.46
C GLN A 129 18.60 -1.07 17.29
N LEU A 130 17.73 -1.96 17.76
CA LEU A 130 16.32 -1.72 17.96
C LEU A 130 15.93 -2.06 19.39
N ALA A 131 15.40 -1.07 20.11
CA ALA A 131 14.81 -1.30 21.43
C ALA A 131 13.65 -2.29 21.32
N PHE A 132 12.81 -2.14 20.30
CA PHE A 132 11.75 -3.08 19.94
C PHE A 132 11.54 -3.03 18.42
N GLY A 133 11.27 -4.17 17.80
CA GLY A 133 10.89 -4.29 16.39
C GLY A 133 9.84 -5.37 16.20
N GLY A 134 9.01 -5.26 15.17
CA GLY A 134 7.91 -6.18 14.95
C GLY A 134 7.50 -6.27 13.49
N CYS A 135 6.90 -7.38 13.10
CA CYS A 135 6.38 -7.59 11.76
C CYS A 135 5.06 -8.34 11.87
N ASN A 136 4.10 -7.97 11.03
CA ASN A 136 2.77 -8.58 10.96
C ASN A 136 2.38 -8.76 9.50
N ALA A 137 1.83 -9.92 9.17
CA ALA A 137 1.31 -10.22 7.85
C ALA A 137 -0.02 -10.94 8.02
N ASN A 138 -1.11 -10.33 7.56
CA ASN A 138 -2.46 -10.86 7.74
C ASN A 138 -3.23 -10.84 6.42
N VAL A 139 -4.13 -11.80 6.23
CA VAL A 139 -5.07 -11.85 5.11
C VAL A 139 -6.50 -11.94 5.65
N TYR A 140 -7.37 -11.13 5.06
CA TYR A 140 -8.77 -11.01 5.44
C TYR A 140 -9.67 -11.37 4.28
N LEU A 141 -10.78 -12.05 4.57
CA LEU A 141 -11.90 -12.26 3.66
C LEU A 141 -13.14 -11.60 4.25
N ASN A 142 -13.71 -10.64 3.54
CA ASN A 142 -14.90 -9.90 3.95
C ASN A 142 -14.79 -9.32 5.38
N GLY A 143 -13.57 -8.92 5.78
CA GLY A 143 -13.28 -8.35 7.11
C GLY A 143 -13.01 -9.36 8.21
N VAL A 144 -13.00 -10.66 7.89
CA VAL A 144 -12.60 -11.72 8.82
C VAL A 144 -11.18 -12.14 8.50
N ASN A 145 -10.28 -12.14 9.48
CA ASN A 145 -8.92 -12.66 9.31
C ASN A 145 -8.99 -14.18 9.02
N ILE A 146 -8.39 -14.61 7.92
CA ILE A 146 -8.36 -16.00 7.45
C ILE A 146 -6.95 -16.62 7.50
N GLY A 147 -5.96 -15.88 7.99
CA GLY A 147 -4.60 -16.37 8.20
C GLY A 147 -3.60 -15.23 8.31
N GLY A 148 -2.55 -15.47 9.07
CA GLY A 148 -1.47 -14.51 9.25
C GLY A 148 -0.34 -15.02 10.11
N ASP A 149 0.74 -14.25 10.12
CA ASP A 149 1.91 -14.45 10.96
C ASP A 149 2.30 -13.13 11.62
N ILE A 150 2.80 -13.23 12.84
CA ILE A 150 3.30 -12.11 13.61
C ILE A 150 4.58 -12.51 14.32
N THR A 151 5.55 -11.61 14.35
CA THR A 151 6.79 -11.78 15.09
C THR A 151 7.22 -10.44 15.66
N ASN A 152 7.86 -10.47 16.83
CA ASN A 152 8.50 -9.29 17.39
C ASN A 152 9.79 -9.66 18.10
N GLN A 153 10.59 -8.64 18.38
CA GLN A 153 11.80 -8.81 19.16
C GLN A 153 12.08 -7.55 19.98
N ALA A 154 12.51 -7.77 21.22
CA ALA A 154 12.96 -6.73 22.13
C ALA A 154 14.50 -6.72 22.22
N ASN A 155 15.07 -5.53 22.38
CA ASN A 155 16.50 -5.28 22.56
C ASN A 155 17.37 -6.00 21.53
N LEU A 156 17.02 -5.88 20.26
CA LEU A 156 17.78 -6.46 19.16
C LEU A 156 19.02 -5.60 18.88
N VAL A 157 20.19 -6.22 18.88
CA VAL A 157 21.48 -5.56 18.64
C VAL A 157 22.25 -6.34 17.58
N CYS A 158 22.62 -5.67 16.50
CA CYS A 158 23.36 -6.24 15.37
C CYS A 158 24.65 -5.43 15.15
N ILE A 159 25.71 -5.75 15.91
CA ILE A 159 26.95 -4.96 15.88
C ILE A 159 27.65 -5.15 14.53
N GLY A 160 27.74 -4.08 13.74
CA GLY A 160 28.39 -4.10 12.43
C GLY A 160 27.57 -4.79 11.33
N GLU A 161 26.27 -4.97 11.56
CA GLU A 161 25.28 -5.57 10.65
C GLU A 161 24.03 -4.67 10.64
N GLU A 162 23.22 -4.76 9.58
CA GLU A 162 21.92 -4.10 9.53
C GLU A 162 20.84 -5.03 10.10
N ILE A 163 19.83 -4.46 10.76
CA ILE A 163 18.61 -5.17 11.13
C ILE A 163 17.66 -5.10 9.95
N SER A 164 17.32 -6.26 9.39
CA SER A 164 16.28 -6.43 8.39
C SER A 164 14.97 -6.86 9.05
N LEU A 165 13.90 -6.16 8.71
CA LEU A 165 12.53 -6.46 9.10
C LEU A 165 11.71 -6.67 7.82
N TRP A 166 10.91 -7.73 7.75
CA TRP A 166 10.07 -7.96 6.58
C TRP A 166 8.74 -8.62 6.92
N ALA A 167 7.74 -8.30 6.12
CA ALA A 167 6.42 -8.92 6.16
C ALA A 167 5.91 -9.17 4.74
N ASN A 168 5.20 -10.28 4.57
CA ASN A 168 4.61 -10.69 3.31
C ASN A 168 3.27 -11.33 3.57
N ALA A 169 2.22 -10.80 2.96
CA ALA A 169 0.88 -11.37 3.00
C ALA A 169 0.35 -11.54 1.59
N SER A 170 -0.13 -12.73 1.27
CA SER A 170 -0.66 -13.01 -0.05
C SER A 170 -1.81 -14.00 -0.02
N TRP A 171 -2.71 -13.82 -0.98
CA TRP A 171 -3.78 -14.75 -1.26
C TRP A 171 -3.84 -15.03 -2.75
N THR A 172 -4.10 -16.28 -3.12
CA THR A 172 -4.39 -16.65 -4.50
C THR A 172 -5.48 -17.70 -4.54
N PRO A 173 -6.24 -17.81 -5.64
CA PRO A 173 -7.29 -18.83 -5.78
C PRO A 173 -6.76 -20.28 -5.64
N THR A 174 -5.46 -20.50 -5.85
CA THR A 174 -4.83 -21.83 -5.84
C THR A 174 -4.06 -22.15 -4.56
N VAL A 175 -3.43 -21.16 -3.93
CA VAL A 175 -2.58 -21.34 -2.73
C VAL A 175 -3.33 -20.93 -1.45
N SER A 176 -4.56 -20.41 -1.57
CA SER A 176 -5.39 -19.86 -0.49
C SER A 176 -4.66 -18.74 0.25
N VAL A 177 -3.94 -18.98 1.35
CA VAL A 177 -3.23 -17.93 2.10
C VAL A 177 -1.76 -18.29 2.24
N ARG A 178 -0.88 -17.33 2.03
CA ARG A 178 0.55 -17.42 2.36
C ARG A 178 0.99 -16.14 3.03
N THR A 179 1.46 -16.29 4.26
CA THR A 179 2.06 -15.23 5.06
C THR A 179 3.47 -15.62 5.47
N SER A 180 4.32 -14.62 5.68
CA SER A 180 5.62 -14.81 6.29
C SER A 180 6.13 -13.48 6.83
N VAL A 181 6.77 -13.54 7.99
CA VAL A 181 7.41 -12.39 8.64
C VAL A 181 8.81 -12.76 9.08
N GLY A 182 9.65 -11.77 9.33
CA GLY A 182 10.92 -12.05 9.99
C GLY A 182 11.73 -10.83 10.37
N ILE A 183 12.66 -11.09 11.28
CA ILE A 183 13.61 -10.14 11.85
C ILE A 183 14.97 -10.82 11.87
N LYS A 184 16.02 -10.21 11.30
CA LYS A 184 17.39 -10.77 11.32
C LYS A 184 18.45 -9.68 11.25
N CYS A 185 19.66 -10.02 11.69
CA CYS A 185 20.86 -9.25 11.36
C CYS A 185 21.39 -9.70 10.00
N ASP A 186 21.62 -8.77 9.08
CA ASP A 186 22.17 -8.97 7.74
C ASP A 186 23.50 -8.21 7.57
N LYS A 187 24.40 -8.77 6.75
CA LYS A 187 25.75 -8.25 6.46
C LYS A 187 25.81 -7.41 5.20
#